data_AF-A0A3S0XPC3-F1
#
_entry.id   AF-A0A3S0XPC3-F1
#
_cell.length_a   1.000
_cell.length_b   1.000
_cell.length_c   1.000
_cell.angle_alpha   90.00
_cell.angle_beta   90.00
_cell.angle_gamma   90.00
#
_symmetry.space_group_name_H-M   'P 1'
#
loop_
_entity.id
_entity.type
_entity.pdbx_description
1 polymer ?
#
loop_
_entity_poly.entity_id
_entity_poly.type
_entity_poly.pdbx_seq_one_letter_code
_entity_poly.pdbx_strand_id
1 'polypeptide(L)'
;MTNLTIVFTMLSKYQMTIEELKTQIKRLNSKAGQMKMDLHDLAEGLPTDYEKLMDVATATYKIYCQLDELKQQLKQMEQKK
;
A
#
# COMPACT_ATOMS: atom_id res chain seq x y z
N MET A 1 21.88 29.78 4.28
CA MET A 1 21.51 28.83 5.37
C MET A 1 19.99 28.62 5.50
N THR A 2 19.14 29.20 4.65
CA THR A 2 17.67 29.22 4.82
C THR A 2 16.90 28.09 4.11
N ASN A 3 17.42 27.53 3.01
CA ASN A 3 16.70 26.50 2.25
C ASN A 3 16.67 25.11 2.92
N LEU A 4 17.74 24.74 3.63
CA LEU A 4 17.84 23.39 4.20
C LEU A 4 16.88 23.19 5.39
N THR A 5 16.72 24.23 6.22
CA THR A 5 15.77 24.22 7.35
C THR A 5 14.32 24.20 6.88
N ILE A 6 13.97 24.95 5.83
CA ILE A 6 12.61 24.96 5.26
C ILE A 6 12.24 23.59 4.69
N VAL A 7 13.15 22.94 3.95
CA VAL A 7 12.92 21.59 3.41
C VAL A 7 12.75 20.56 4.53
N PHE A 8 13.57 20.63 5.59
CA PHE A 8 13.46 19.73 6.73
C PHE A 8 12.13 19.90 7.50
N THR A 9 11.68 21.14 7.72
CA THR A 9 10.38 21.43 8.36
C THR A 9 9.19 21.05 7.48
N MET A 10 9.29 21.20 6.15
CA MET A 10 8.26 20.74 5.22
C MET A 10 8.15 19.21 5.22
N LEU A 11 9.27 18.49 5.18
CA LEU A 11 9.30 17.02 5.20
C LEU A 11 8.75 16.44 6.51
N SER A 12 9.07 17.05 7.66
CA SER A 12 8.54 16.58 8.95
C SER A 12 7.03 16.77 9.08
N LYS A 13 6.44 17.71 8.33
CA LYS A 13 5.00 17.98 8.32
C LYS A 13 4.19 16.94 7.53
N TYR A 14 4.86 16.12 6.72
CA TYR A 14 4.24 15.09 5.86
C TYR A 14 4.42 13.65 6.37
N GLN A 15 5.02 13.45 7.55
CA GLN A 15 5.13 12.11 8.12
C GLN A 15 3.81 11.74 8.80
N MET A 16 3.09 10.76 8.26
CA MET A 16 1.90 10.21 8.91
C MET A 16 2.22 9.74 10.33
N THR A 17 1.31 10.00 11.25
CA THR A 17 1.36 9.46 12.60
C THR A 17 1.18 7.94 12.58
N ILE A 18 1.59 7.25 13.66
CA ILE A 18 1.40 5.81 13.84
C ILE A 18 -0.07 5.41 13.68
N GLU A 19 -1.01 6.21 14.19
CA GLU A 19 -2.44 5.91 14.12
C GLU A 19 -3.03 6.12 12.71
N GLU A 20 -2.57 7.15 12.00
CA GLU A 20 -2.92 7.34 10.58
C GLU A 20 -2.39 6.19 9.73
N LEU A 21 -1.15 5.75 9.98
CA LEU A 21 -0.54 4.63 9.28
C LEU A 21 -1.28 3.31 9.54
N LYS A 22 -1.65 3.02 10.80
CA LYS A 22 -2.50 1.86 11.15
C LYS A 22 -3.85 1.91 10.43
N THR A 23 -4.47 3.07 10.38
CA THR A 23 -5.74 3.28 9.68
C THR A 23 -5.60 3.02 8.18
N GLN A 24 -4.53 3.52 7.57
CA GLN A 24 -4.25 3.30 6.16
C GLN A 24 -3.96 1.83 5.85
N ILE A 25 -3.16 1.15 6.68
CA ILE A 25 -2.88 -0.30 6.57
C ILE A 25 -4.18 -1.09 6.63
N LYS A 26 -5.09 -0.78 7.56
CA LYS A 26 -6.39 -1.48 7.66
C LYS A 26 -7.20 -1.35 6.37
N ARG A 27 -7.29 -0.12 5.82
CA ARG A 27 -8.00 0.14 4.56
C ARG A 27 -7.36 -0.61 3.37
N LEU A 28 -6.04 -0.55 3.25
CA LEU A 28 -5.32 -1.26 2.19
C LEU A 28 -5.42 -2.77 2.33
N ASN A 29 -5.45 -3.31 3.54
CA ASN A 29 -5.60 -4.75 3.77
C ASN A 29 -6.97 -5.26 3.27
N SER A 30 -8.05 -4.51 3.53
CA SER A 30 -9.37 -4.83 2.97
C SER A 30 -9.37 -4.78 1.43
N LYS A 31 -8.77 -3.73 0.85
CA LYS A 31 -8.68 -3.59 -0.61
C LYS A 31 -7.81 -4.67 -1.25
N ALA A 32 -6.68 -5.03 -0.65
CA ALA A 32 -5.83 -6.12 -1.11
C ALA A 32 -6.56 -7.47 -1.06
N GLY A 33 -7.37 -7.70 -0.03
CA GLY A 33 -8.26 -8.85 0.07
C GLY A 33 -9.26 -8.92 -1.09
N GLN A 34 -9.90 -7.80 -1.43
CA GLN A 34 -10.81 -7.75 -2.59
C GLN A 34 -10.07 -8.07 -3.90
N MET A 35 -8.95 -7.41 -4.15
CA MET A 35 -8.18 -7.62 -5.39
C MET A 35 -7.62 -9.04 -5.52
N LYS A 36 -7.36 -9.71 -4.39
CA LYS A 36 -7.02 -11.14 -4.38
C LYS A 36 -8.21 -11.99 -4.84
N MET A 37 -9.42 -11.71 -4.36
CA MET A 37 -10.62 -12.43 -4.80
C MET A 37 -10.93 -12.14 -6.27
N ASP A 38 -10.85 -10.89 -6.70
CA ASP A 38 -11.07 -10.52 -8.10
C ASP A 38 -10.10 -11.26 -9.05
N LEU A 39 -8.83 -11.38 -8.65
CA LEU A 39 -7.84 -12.16 -9.42
C LEU A 39 -8.12 -13.66 -9.41
N HIS A 40 -8.57 -14.21 -8.28
CA HIS A 40 -8.98 -15.60 -8.17
C HIS A 40 -10.13 -15.91 -9.12
N ASP A 41 -11.19 -15.11 -9.07
CA ASP A 41 -12.40 -15.30 -9.86
C ASP A 41 -12.12 -15.12 -11.36
N LEU A 42 -11.26 -14.16 -11.72
CA LEU A 42 -10.78 -14.01 -13.10
C LEU A 42 -10.04 -15.27 -13.60
N ALA A 43 -9.18 -15.85 -12.77
CA ALA A 43 -8.42 -17.04 -13.14
C ALA A 43 -9.31 -18.29 -13.25
N GLU A 44 -10.33 -18.42 -12.40
CA GLU A 44 -11.32 -19.50 -12.45
C GLU A 44 -12.19 -19.42 -13.72
N GLY A 45 -12.50 -18.22 -14.20
CA GLY A 45 -13.37 -17.98 -15.37
C GLY A 45 -12.72 -18.14 -16.75
N LEU A 46 -11.43 -18.47 -16.83
CA LEU A 46 -10.72 -18.59 -18.11
C LEU A 46 -11.35 -19.65 -19.05
N PRO A 47 -11.40 -19.40 -20.38
CA PRO A 47 -10.68 -18.35 -21.12
C PRO A 47 -11.41 -16.99 -21.17
N THR A 48 -12.55 -16.83 -20.49
CA THR A 48 -13.27 -15.56 -20.45
C THR A 48 -12.37 -14.46 -19.88
N ASP A 49 -12.39 -13.26 -20.47
CA ASP A 49 -11.65 -12.08 -19.99
C ASP A 49 -10.12 -12.26 -19.83
N TYR A 50 -9.51 -13.24 -20.52
CA TYR A 50 -8.06 -13.52 -20.41
C TYR A 50 -7.17 -12.29 -20.67
N GLU A 51 -7.63 -11.33 -21.46
CA GLU A 51 -6.93 -10.08 -21.77
C GLU A 51 -6.71 -9.20 -20.52
N LYS A 52 -7.55 -9.33 -19.50
CA LYS A 52 -7.46 -8.56 -18.24
C LYS A 52 -6.44 -9.14 -17.25
N LEU A 53 -5.91 -10.34 -17.53
CA LEU A 53 -5.11 -11.10 -16.57
C LEU A 53 -3.86 -10.33 -16.12
N MET A 54 -3.17 -9.68 -17.05
CA MET A 54 -1.98 -8.91 -16.71
C MET A 54 -2.30 -7.68 -15.87
N ASP A 55 -3.39 -6.98 -16.18
CA ASP A 55 -3.80 -5.76 -15.49
C ASP A 55 -4.23 -6.06 -14.05
N VAL A 56 -5.10 -7.06 -13.86
CA VAL A 56 -5.59 -7.46 -12.54
C VAL A 56 -4.44 -8.02 -11.70
N ALA A 57 -3.60 -8.89 -12.27
CA ALA A 57 -2.43 -9.42 -11.56
C ALA A 57 -1.45 -8.31 -11.15
N THR A 58 -1.17 -7.37 -12.05
CA THR A 58 -0.28 -6.23 -11.78
C THR A 58 -0.86 -5.33 -10.68
N ALA A 59 -2.15 -5.05 -10.73
CA ALA A 59 -2.82 -4.23 -9.73
C ALA A 59 -2.79 -4.91 -8.35
N THR A 60 -3.07 -6.23 -8.31
CA THR A 60 -3.03 -7.04 -7.09
C THR A 60 -1.61 -7.10 -6.51
N TYR A 61 -0.59 -7.29 -7.34
CA TYR A 61 0.80 -7.22 -6.90
C TYR A 61 1.15 -5.87 -6.26
N LYS A 62 0.85 -4.76 -6.96
CA LYS A 62 1.16 -3.40 -6.49
C LYS A 62 0.55 -3.09 -5.14
N ILE A 63 -0.71 -3.50 -4.90
CA ILE A 63 -1.35 -3.21 -3.62
C ILE A 63 -0.75 -4.02 -2.47
N TYR A 64 -0.32 -5.26 -2.72
CA TYR A 64 0.38 -6.05 -1.70
C TYR A 64 1.77 -5.50 -1.40
N CYS A 65 2.51 -5.03 -2.41
CA CYS A 65 3.78 -4.33 -2.18
C CYS A 65 3.59 -3.08 -1.32
N GLN A 66 2.63 -2.23 -1.66
CA GLN A 66 2.33 -1.03 -0.87
C GLN A 66 1.92 -1.39 0.57
N LEU A 67 1.10 -2.43 0.75
CA LEU A 67 0.70 -2.89 2.08
C LEU A 67 1.90 -3.37 2.91
N ASP A 68 2.84 -4.08 2.30
CA ASP A 68 4.06 -4.54 2.97
C ASP A 68 4.96 -3.37 3.36
N GLU A 69 5.19 -2.43 2.45
CA GLU A 69 5.97 -1.21 2.72
C GLU A 69 5.43 -0.44 3.93
N LEU A 70 4.11 -0.21 4.00
CA LEU A 70 3.52 0.49 5.14
C LEU A 70 3.63 -0.30 6.44
N LYS A 71 3.49 -1.63 6.41
CA LYS A 71 3.71 -2.48 7.59
C LYS A 71 5.14 -2.42 8.08
N GLN A 72 6.12 -2.40 7.17
CA GLN A 72 7.53 -2.23 7.52
C GLN A 72 7.79 -0.85 8.13
N GLN A 73 7.23 0.22 7.54
CA GLN A 73 7.32 1.58 8.10
C GLN A 73 6.72 1.65 9.51
N LEU A 74 5.54 1.05 9.72
CA LEU A 74 4.88 1.02 11.02
C LEU A 74 5.77 0.33 12.06
N LYS A 75 6.32 -0.84 11.73
CA LYS A 75 7.22 -1.59 12.61
C LYS A 75 8.45 -0.75 12.99
N GLN A 76 9.05 -0.03 12.04
CA GLN A 76 10.20 0.83 12.31
C GLN A 76 9.84 2.01 13.23
N MET A 77 8.64 2.59 13.07
CA MET A 77 8.17 3.69 13.91
C MET A 77 7.85 3.23 15.33
N GLU A 78 7.25 2.05 15.49
CA GLU A 78 6.94 1.48 16.81
C GLU A 78 8.21 1.05 17.56
N GLN A 79 9.27 0.62 16.87
CA GLN A 79 10.56 0.25 17.47
C GLN A 79 11.43 1.44 17.90
N LYS A 80 11.23 2.62 17.28
CA LYS A 80 11.96 3.85 17.61
C LYS A 80 11.36 4.62 18.79
N LYS A 81 10.25 4.14 19.33
CA LYS A 81 9.50 4.76 20.43
C LYS A 81 9.97 4.20 21.77
#